data_AF-A0A5E4IDI2-F1
#
_entry.id   AF-A0A5E4IDI2-F1
#
_cell.length_a   1.000
_cell.length_b   1.000
_cell.length_c   1.000
_cell.angle_alpha   90.00
_cell.angle_beta   90.00
_cell.angle_gamma   90.00
#
_symmetry.space_group_name_H-M   'P 1'
#
loop_
_entity.id
_entity.type
_entity.pdbx_description
1 polymer ?
#
loop_
_entity_poly.entity_id
_entity_poly.type
_entity_poly.pdbx_seq_one_letter_code
_entity_poly.pdbx_strand_id
1 'polypeptide(L)'
;MARKDPRLLGRCCLKRSLDLQALQIGLLKRAVQLTRSGGVIVYSTCTYAPEENEAVVDDVLSEYRDTVCLEKVSVPGLKDCPGLTEWNGIEFCDELKHVARYYPHQNDTGGFFVARLAKK
;
A
#
# COMPACT_ATOMS: atom_id res chain seq x y z
N MET A 1 10.20 -10.29 -2.67
CA MET A 1 10.59 -11.71 -2.52
C MET A 1 11.50 -12.27 -3.62
N ALA A 2 11.53 -11.73 -4.84
CA ALA A 2 12.38 -12.26 -5.91
C ALA A 2 13.88 -12.38 -5.57
N ARG A 3 14.40 -11.51 -4.68
CA ARG A 3 15.76 -11.62 -4.10
C ARG A 3 15.99 -12.94 -3.34
N LYS A 4 14.96 -13.47 -2.65
CA LYS A 4 15.02 -14.72 -1.88
C LYS A 4 14.66 -15.94 -2.73
N ASP A 5 13.74 -15.80 -3.67
CA ASP A 5 13.34 -16.87 -4.60
C ASP A 5 13.29 -16.34 -6.05
N PRO A 6 14.34 -16.58 -6.86
CA PRO A 6 14.41 -16.13 -8.24
C PRO A 6 13.30 -16.67 -9.15
N ARG A 7 12.68 -17.80 -8.79
CA ARG A 7 11.57 -18.40 -9.57
C ARG A 7 10.33 -17.53 -9.62
N LEU A 8 10.24 -16.52 -8.74
CA LEU A 8 9.15 -15.57 -8.74
C LEU A 8 9.22 -14.58 -9.92
N LEU A 9 10.39 -14.37 -10.50
CA LEU A 9 10.56 -13.48 -11.66
C LEU A 9 9.73 -13.95 -12.87
N GLY A 10 9.74 -15.26 -13.15
CA GLY A 10 8.93 -15.84 -14.23
C GLY A 10 7.42 -15.84 -13.94
N ARG A 11 6.99 -15.41 -12.75
CA ARG A 11 5.58 -15.36 -12.33
C ARG A 11 5.06 -13.94 -12.09
N CYS A 12 5.90 -12.93 -12.31
CA CYS A 12 5.50 -11.53 -12.33
C CYS A 12 4.82 -11.22 -13.67
N CYS A 13 3.52 -10.90 -13.64
CA CYS A 13 2.74 -10.55 -14.82
C CYS A 13 1.73 -9.47 -14.44
N LEU A 14 1.53 -8.48 -15.30
CA LEU A 14 0.61 -7.36 -15.07
C LEU A 14 -0.81 -7.84 -14.79
N LYS A 15 -1.30 -8.82 -15.56
CA LYS A 15 -2.64 -9.40 -15.36
C LYS A 15 -2.83 -9.88 -13.91
N ARG A 16 -1.82 -10.56 -13.38
CA ARG A 16 -1.85 -11.09 -12.02
C ARG A 16 -1.85 -9.97 -10.97
N SER A 17 -1.08 -8.90 -11.19
CA SER A 17 -1.10 -7.73 -10.30
C SER A 17 -2.47 -7.06 -10.28
N LEU A 18 -3.15 -6.94 -11.42
CA LEU A 18 -4.52 -6.40 -11.49
C LEU A 18 -5.55 -7.31 -10.81
N ASP A 19 -5.44 -8.63 -10.99
CA ASP A 19 -6.32 -9.59 -10.30
C ASP A 19 -6.13 -9.52 -8.77
N LEU A 20 -4.87 -9.39 -8.31
CA LEU A 20 -4.55 -9.23 -6.89
C LEU A 20 -5.00 -7.88 -6.34
N GLN A 21 -4.88 -6.81 -7.12
CA GLN A 21 -5.35 -5.48 -6.76
C GLN A 21 -6.84 -5.51 -6.44
N ALA A 22 -7.68 -6.08 -7.31
CA ALA A 22 -9.12 -6.17 -7.08
C ALA A 22 -9.45 -6.92 -5.77
N LEU A 23 -8.73 -8.01 -5.50
CA LEU A 23 -8.87 -8.75 -4.23
C LEU A 23 -8.44 -7.92 -3.02
N GLN A 24 -7.28 -7.24 -3.10
CA GLN A 24 -6.73 -6.40 -2.03
C GLN A 24 -7.66 -5.24 -1.70
N ILE A 25 -8.26 -4.60 -2.72
CA ILE A 25 -9.29 -3.56 -2.54
C ILE A 25 -10.47 -4.13 -1.76
N GLY A 26 -11.02 -5.27 -2.17
CA GLY A 26 -12.15 -5.89 -1.46
C GLY A 26 -11.84 -6.22 0.01
N LEU A 27 -10.64 -6.74 0.28
CA LEU A 27 -10.18 -7.03 1.66
C LEU A 27 -10.04 -5.76 2.49
N LEU A 28 -9.44 -4.70 1.93
CA LEU A 28 -9.22 -3.44 2.64
C LEU A 28 -10.55 -2.72 2.92
N LYS A 29 -11.48 -2.67 1.96
CA LYS A 29 -12.84 -2.15 2.17
C LYS A 29 -13.54 -2.89 3.31
N ARG A 30 -13.44 -4.22 3.32
CA ARG A 30 -14.03 -5.02 4.41
C ARG A 30 -13.38 -4.73 5.76
N ALA A 31 -12.07 -4.53 5.81
CA ALA A 31 -11.38 -4.11 7.03
C ALA A 31 -11.88 -2.75 7.55
N VAL A 32 -12.12 -1.78 6.66
CA VAL A 32 -12.71 -0.48 7.01
C VAL A 32 -14.10 -0.64 7.64
N GLN A 33 -14.94 -1.49 7.05
CA GLN A 33 -16.30 -1.74 7.58
C GLN A 33 -16.28 -2.40 8.95
N LEU A 34 -15.39 -3.37 9.18
CA LEU A 34 -15.31 -4.13 10.42
C LEU A 34 -14.62 -3.38 11.57
N THR A 35 -13.79 -2.39 11.25
CA THR A 35 -13.09 -1.59 12.26
C THR A 35 -14.07 -0.65 12.95
N ARG A 36 -14.00 -0.55 14.27
CA ARG A 36 -14.79 0.43 15.05
C ARG A 36 -14.28 1.86 14.84
N SER A 37 -15.12 2.87 15.07
CA SER A 37 -14.68 4.27 15.12
C SER A 37 -13.58 4.48 16.17
N GLY A 38 -12.60 5.33 15.84
CA GLY A 38 -11.34 5.47 16.57
C GLY A 38 -10.35 4.31 16.41
N GLY A 39 -10.66 3.30 15.59
CA GLY A 39 -9.77 2.19 15.29
C GLY A 39 -8.71 2.51 14.24
N VAL A 40 -7.69 1.65 14.12
CA VAL A 40 -6.59 1.80 13.15
C VAL A 40 -6.49 0.54 12.32
N ILE A 41 -6.31 0.72 11.00
CA ILE A 41 -6.08 -0.33 10.03
C ILE A 41 -4.68 -0.13 9.47
N VAL A 42 -3.91 -1.22 9.39
CA VAL A 42 -2.62 -1.22 8.72
C VAL A 42 -2.74 -2.09 7.48
N TYR A 43 -2.52 -1.46 6.32
CA TYR A 43 -2.37 -2.15 5.05
C TYR A 43 -0.88 -2.28 4.75
N SER A 44 -0.42 -3.49 4.41
CA SER A 44 0.99 -3.71 4.09
C SER A 44 1.15 -4.79 3.04
N THR A 45 2.13 -4.60 2.15
CA THR A 45 2.43 -5.55 1.08
C THR A 45 3.95 -5.74 0.97
N CYS A 46 4.37 -6.82 0.31
CA CYS A 46 5.78 -7.11 0.01
C CYS A 46 6.10 -6.99 -1.50
N THR A 47 5.35 -6.12 -2.19
CA THR A 47 5.47 -5.80 -3.61
C THR A 47 5.85 -4.32 -3.79
N TYR A 48 6.45 -4.01 -4.94
CA TYR A 48 6.79 -2.63 -5.30
C TYR A 48 5.77 -1.99 -6.25
N ALA A 49 4.92 -2.82 -6.84
CA ALA A 49 3.94 -2.44 -7.85
C ALA A 49 2.97 -1.39 -7.29
N PRO A 50 2.94 -0.17 -7.85
CA PRO A 50 1.99 0.87 -7.42
C PRO A 50 0.53 0.45 -7.58
N GLU A 51 0.25 -0.45 -8.53
CA GLU A 51 -1.07 -1.04 -8.76
C GLU A 51 -1.57 -1.83 -7.54
N GLU A 52 -0.68 -2.46 -6.78
CA GLU A 52 -1.02 -3.22 -5.55
C GLU A 52 -0.89 -2.37 -4.27
N ASN A 53 -0.37 -1.14 -4.39
CA ASN A 53 0.00 -0.28 -3.27
C ASN A 53 -0.88 0.98 -3.27
N GLU A 54 -0.38 2.08 -3.86
CA GLU A 54 -1.06 3.37 -3.92
C GLU A 54 -2.44 3.25 -4.55
N ALA A 55 -2.56 2.54 -5.66
CA ALA A 55 -3.85 2.43 -6.34
C ALA A 55 -4.91 1.71 -5.48
N VAL A 56 -4.50 0.74 -4.66
CA VAL A 56 -5.42 0.06 -3.71
C VAL A 56 -5.86 1.02 -2.61
N VAL A 57 -4.91 1.75 -2.04
CA VAL A 57 -5.19 2.69 -0.94
C VAL A 57 -6.02 3.88 -1.43
N ASP A 58 -5.71 4.42 -2.60
CA ASP A 58 -6.43 5.51 -3.24
C ASP A 58 -7.88 5.14 -3.55
N ASP A 59 -8.13 3.93 -4.10
CA ASP A 59 -9.49 3.43 -4.35
C ASP A 59 -10.32 3.39 -3.07
N VAL A 60 -9.76 2.84 -1.98
CA VAL A 60 -10.46 2.79 -0.69
C VAL A 60 -10.65 4.18 -0.08
N LEU A 61 -9.66 5.06 -0.18
CA LEU A 61 -9.80 6.44 0.32
C LEU A 61 -10.84 7.22 -0.47
N SER A 62 -10.98 6.99 -1.77
CA SER A 62 -11.99 7.65 -2.60
C SER A 62 -13.42 7.33 -2.13
N GLU A 63 -13.67 6.09 -1.70
CA GLU A 63 -14.98 5.63 -1.23
C GLU A 63 -15.24 5.99 0.25
N TYR A 64 -14.20 5.97 1.09
CA TYR A 64 -14.32 6.14 2.54
C TYR A 64 -13.70 7.44 3.07
N ARG A 65 -13.53 8.47 2.25
CA ARG A 65 -12.87 9.75 2.59
C ARG A 65 -13.40 10.41 3.87
N ASP A 66 -14.70 10.29 4.13
CA ASP A 66 -15.33 10.87 5.32
C ASP A 66 -15.14 10.00 6.57
N THR A 67 -14.82 8.72 6.39
CA THR A 67 -14.73 7.71 7.45
C THR A 67 -13.30 7.39 7.86
N VAL A 68 -12.35 7.41 6.93
CA VAL A 68 -10.95 7.09 7.18
C VAL A 68 -10.02 8.19 6.68
N CYS A 69 -8.88 8.35 7.34
CA CYS A 69 -7.80 9.24 6.89
C CYS A 69 -6.45 8.53 7.00
N LEU A 70 -5.48 8.96 6.18
CA LEU A 70 -4.12 8.45 6.27
C LEU A 70 -3.33 9.18 7.34
N GLU A 71 -2.67 8.40 8.19
CA GLU A 71 -1.71 8.92 9.15
C GLU A 71 -0.29 8.57 8.72
N LYS A 72 0.63 9.50 8.95
CA LYS A 72 2.05 9.28 8.66
C LYS A 72 2.53 8.06 9.43
N VAL A 73 3.14 7.12 8.72
CA VAL A 73 3.75 5.92 9.29
C VAL A 73 5.24 5.89 8.98
N SER A 74 6.05 5.50 9.96
CA SER A 74 7.46 5.21 9.77
C SER A 74 7.85 4.12 10.75
N VAL A 75 8.71 3.20 10.31
CA VAL A 75 9.21 2.09 11.12
C VAL A 75 10.56 2.50 11.72
N PRO A 76 10.70 2.52 13.06
CA PRO A 76 11.93 2.91 13.71
C PRO A 76 13.13 2.08 13.22
N GLY A 77 14.23 2.76 12.93
CA GLY A 77 15.46 2.11 12.46
C GLY A 77 15.48 1.80 10.96
N LEU A 78 14.42 2.11 10.20
CA LEU A 78 14.39 1.99 8.75
C LEU A 78 14.23 3.35 8.10
N LYS A 79 14.88 3.52 6.94
CA LYS A 79 14.71 4.69 6.07
C LYS A 79 13.49 4.46 5.18
N ASP A 80 12.45 5.25 5.39
CA ASP A 80 11.27 5.28 4.53
C ASP A 80 11.42 6.24 3.34
N CYS A 81 10.63 5.97 2.31
CA CYS A 81 10.34 6.87 1.19
C CYS A 81 8.83 7.13 1.15
N PRO A 82 8.39 8.35 0.81
CA PRO A 82 6.96 8.64 0.70
C PRO A 82 6.30 7.81 -0.41
N GLY A 83 4.97 7.65 -0.32
CA GLY A 83 4.17 7.11 -1.41
C GLY A 83 4.23 7.95 -2.67
N LEU A 84 3.83 7.34 -3.78
CA LEU A 84 3.72 8.02 -5.06
C LEU A 84 2.43 8.86 -5.11
N THR A 85 2.52 10.06 -5.70
CA THR A 85 1.34 10.87 -6.05
C THR A 85 0.95 10.77 -7.52
N GLU A 86 1.80 10.16 -8.34
CA GLU A 86 1.52 9.89 -9.75
C GLU A 86 2.19 8.58 -10.16
N TRP A 87 1.51 7.77 -10.97
CA TRP A 87 2.09 6.61 -11.62
C TRP A 87 1.43 6.34 -12.97
N ASN A 88 2.25 6.21 -14.03
CA ASN A 88 1.79 5.84 -15.37
C ASN A 88 0.64 6.73 -15.91
N GLY A 89 0.70 8.04 -15.63
CA GLY A 89 -0.32 9.01 -16.03
C GLY A 89 -1.60 9.01 -15.18
N ILE A 90 -1.63 8.24 -14.09
CA ILE A 90 -2.70 8.27 -13.09
C ILE A 90 -2.21 9.11 -11.91
N GLU A 91 -2.95 10.17 -11.60
CA GLU A 91 -2.75 10.98 -10.40
C GLU A 91 -3.45 10.33 -9.21
N PHE A 92 -2.78 10.32 -8.07
CA PHE A 92 -3.34 9.84 -6.80
C PHE A 92 -3.51 10.98 -5.80
N CYS A 93 -4.26 10.74 -4.73
CA CYS A 93 -4.45 11.75 -3.70
C CYS A 93 -3.14 12.12 -2.96
N ASP A 94 -3.00 13.40 -2.61
CA ASP A 94 -1.84 13.93 -1.88
C ASP A 94 -1.61 13.26 -0.51
N GLU A 95 -2.66 12.71 0.10
CA GLU A 95 -2.58 11.99 1.37
C GLU A 95 -1.68 10.75 1.29
N LEU A 96 -1.46 10.19 0.09
CA LEU A 96 -0.53 9.06 -0.07
C LEU A 96 0.92 9.41 0.25
N LYS A 97 1.29 10.69 0.37
CA LYS A 97 2.60 11.07 0.92
C LYS A 97 2.83 10.58 2.35
N HIS A 98 1.76 10.24 3.08
CA HIS A 98 1.82 9.71 4.44
C HIS A 98 2.11 8.20 4.52
N VAL A 99 1.99 7.46 3.42
CA VAL A 99 2.36 6.04 3.38
C VAL A 99 3.87 5.90 3.26
N ALA A 100 4.39 4.74 3.67
CA ALA A 100 5.83 4.47 3.67
C ALA A 100 6.19 3.31 2.75
N ARG A 101 7.12 3.58 1.84
CA ARG A 101 7.83 2.60 1.01
C ARG A 101 9.21 2.32 1.61
N TYR A 102 9.56 1.04 1.68
CA TYR A 102 10.88 0.60 2.13
C TYR A 102 11.55 -0.16 1.01
N TYR A 103 12.73 0.32 0.61
CA TYR A 103 13.48 -0.29 -0.48
C TYR A 103 14.69 -1.09 0.02
N PRO A 104 15.03 -2.21 -0.64
CA PRO A 104 16.18 -3.04 -0.28
C PRO A 104 17.51 -2.29 -0.28
N HIS A 105 17.72 -1.41 -1.26
CA HIS A 105 18.99 -0.69 -1.44
C HIS A 105 19.27 0.34 -0.34
N GLN A 106 18.27 0.67 0.49
CA GLN A 106 18.40 1.63 1.59
C GLN A 106 18.44 0.95 2.96
N ASN A 107 17.89 -0.26 3.07
CA ASN A 107 17.58 -0.88 4.37
C ASN A 107 18.06 -2.34 4.50
N ASP A 108 18.69 -2.90 3.47
CA ASP A 108 19.00 -4.35 3.35
C ASP A 108 17.81 -5.27 3.69
N THR A 109 16.61 -4.84 3.33
CA THR A 109 15.38 -5.63 3.52
C THR A 109 14.93 -6.27 2.20
N GLY A 110 13.87 -7.09 2.28
CA GLY A 110 13.17 -7.61 1.10
C GLY A 110 12.31 -6.58 0.36
N GLY A 111 12.19 -5.37 0.93
CA GLY A 111 11.31 -4.27 0.53
C GLY A 111 9.82 -4.53 0.82
N PHE A 112 9.12 -3.48 1.22
CA PHE A 112 7.69 -3.55 1.58
C PHE A 112 7.04 -2.16 1.58
N PHE A 113 5.72 -2.15 1.58
CA PHE A 113 4.87 -0.96 1.63
C PHE A 113 4.01 -1.01 2.88
N VAL A 114 3.76 0.15 3.51
CA VAL A 114 2.89 0.28 4.68
C VAL A 114 2.04 1.54 4.55
N ALA A 115 0.72 1.38 4.73
CA ALA A 115 -0.23 2.46 4.90
C ALA A 115 -0.98 2.27 6.22
N ARG A 116 -1.13 3.36 6.99
CA ARG A 116 -1.86 3.39 8.25
C ARG A 116 -3.10 4.26 8.09
N LEU A 117 -4.28 3.65 8.18
CA LEU A 117 -5.57 4.31 8.05
C LEU A 117 -6.21 4.42 9.43
N ALA A 118 -6.51 5.63 9.90
CA ALA A 118 -7.33 5.86 11.08
C ALA A 118 -8.79 5.95 10.68
N LYS A 119 -9.65 5.21 11.37
CA LYS A 119 -11.10 5.34 11.25
C LYS A 119 -11.60 6.36 12.27
N LYS A 120 -12.33 7.36 11.79
CA LYS A 120 -12.98 8.39 12.61
C LYS A 120 -14.12 7.79 13.44
#